data_AF-A0A831JXS7-F1
#
_entry.id   AF-A0A831JXS7-F1
#
_cell.length_a   1.000
_cell.length_b   1.000
_cell.length_c   1.000
_cell.angle_alpha   90.00
_cell.angle_beta   90.00
_cell.angle_gamma   90.00
#
_symmetry.space_group_name_H-M   'P 1'
#
loop_
_entity.id
_entity.type
_entity.pdbx_description
1 polymer ?
#
loop_
_entity_poly.entity_id
_entity_poly.type
_entity_poly.pdbx_seq_one_letter_code
_entity_poly.pdbx_strand_id
1 'polypeptide(L)' 'MKEGLSEFFAMGGYALYVWGSFGVTALLMIVEPLLVRQRRKAVIQRVSRLIRLKSEQKS' A
#
# COMPACT_ATOMS: atom_id res chain seq x y z
N MET A 1 -13.32 26.01 -20.31
CA MET A 1 -13.04 24.61 -19.85
C MET A 1 -12.20 24.61 -18.57
N LYS A 2 -12.59 25.36 -17.54
CA LYS A 2 -11.94 25.38 -16.21
C LYS A 2 -12.94 25.45 -15.04
N GLU A 3 -14.22 25.70 -15.31
CA GLU A 3 -15.29 25.84 -14.30
C GLU A 3 -15.78 24.49 -13.76
N GLY A 4 -15.88 23.46 -14.62
CA GLY A 4 -16.55 22.19 -14.25
C GLY A 4 -15.92 21.44 -13.08
N LEU A 5 -14.60 21.24 -13.05
CA LEU A 5 -13.97 20.47 -11.97
C LEU A 5 -14.16 21.14 -10.61
N SER A 6 -13.98 22.46 -10.54
CA SER A 6 -14.17 23.21 -9.31
C SER A 6 -15.63 23.23 -8.86
N GLU A 7 -16.62 23.35 -9.76
CA GLU A 7 -18.05 23.27 -9.40
C GLU A 7 -18.49 21.86 -8.97
N PHE A 8 -17.94 20.79 -9.53
CA PHE A 8 -18.17 19.41 -9.06
C PHE A 8 -17.56 19.14 -7.68
N PHE A 9 -16.46 19.82 -7.32
CA PHE A 9 -15.90 19.81 -5.96
C PHE A 9 -16.62 20.80 -5.02
N ALA A 10 -17.21 21.87 -5.56
CA ALA A 10 -17.76 23.00 -4.80
C ALA A 10 -19.29 23.04 -4.67
N MET A 11 -20.05 22.14 -5.34
CA MET A 11 -21.50 21.98 -5.12
C MET A 11 -21.88 21.32 -3.76
N GLY A 12 -21.13 21.66 -2.69
CA GLY A 12 -21.60 21.53 -1.31
C GLY A 12 -20.86 20.54 -0.40
N GLY A 13 -19.53 20.45 -0.43
CA GLY A 13 -18.74 19.79 0.64
C GLY A 13 -18.82 18.25 0.75
N TYR A 14 -19.81 17.61 0.11
CA TYR A 14 -20.00 16.16 0.14
C TYR A 14 -19.02 15.38 -0.74
N ALA A 15 -18.56 15.95 -1.85
CA ALA A 15 -17.61 15.28 -2.74
C ALA A 15 -16.30 14.92 -2.02
N LEU A 16 -15.79 15.82 -1.18
CA LEU A 16 -14.63 15.56 -0.32
C LEU A 16 -14.87 14.44 0.69
N TYR A 17 -16.09 14.31 1.23
CA TYR A 17 -16.46 13.24 2.14
C TYR A 17 -16.60 11.87 1.44
N VAL A 18 -17.21 11.83 0.25
CA VAL A 18 -17.38 10.60 -0.52
C VAL A 18 -16.04 10.12 -1.06
N TRP A 19 -15.27 11.01 -1.70
CA TRP A 19 -13.92 10.71 -2.16
C TRP A 19 -12.96 10.48 -1.01
N GLY A 20 -13.14 11.14 0.13
CA GLY A 20 -12.39 10.88 1.36
C GLY A 20 -12.68 9.49 1.92
N SER A 21 -13.95 9.08 2.00
CA SER A 21 -14.34 7.75 2.50
C SER A 21 -13.91 6.63 1.57
N PHE A 22 -14.07 6.81 0.25
CA PHE A 22 -13.52 5.89 -0.75
C PHE A 22 -12.00 5.85 -0.73
N GLY A 23 -11.35 7.02 -0.57
CA GLY A 23 -9.91 7.17 -0.45
C GLY A 23 -9.37 6.47 0.79
N VAL A 24 -10.02 6.64 1.96
CA VAL A 24 -9.66 5.96 3.21
C VAL A 24 -9.88 4.46 3.10
N THR A 25 -10.97 4.01 2.47
CA THR A 25 -11.22 2.58 2.23
C THR A 25 -10.17 1.97 1.31
N ALA A 26 -9.86 2.63 0.19
CA ALA A 26 -8.79 2.21 -0.72
C ALA A 26 -7.42 2.25 -0.03
N LEU A 27 -7.16 3.28 0.78
CA LEU A 27 -5.94 3.40 1.56
C LEU A 27 -5.78 2.22 2.53
N LEU A 28 -6.82 1.88 3.29
CA LEU A 28 -6.82 0.71 4.18
C LEU A 28 -6.58 -0.59 3.42
N MET A 29 -7.25 -0.76 2.27
CA MET A 29 -7.08 -1.93 1.40
C MET A 29 -5.67 -2.03 0.78
N ILE A 30 -4.94 -0.91 0.66
CA ILE A 30 -3.56 -0.85 0.15
C ILE A 30 -2.52 -0.96 1.29
N VAL A 31 -2.81 -0.40 2.47
CA VAL A 31 -1.90 -0.40 3.63
C VAL A 31 -1.61 -1.82 4.10
N GLU A 32 -2.63 -2.67 4.22
CA GLU A 32 -2.50 -4.09 4.57
C GLU A 32 -1.51 -4.84 3.66
N PRO A 33 -1.69 -4.88 2.33
CA PRO A 33 -0.76 -5.56 1.42
C PRO A 33 0.61 -4.87 1.34
N LEU A 34 0.72 -3.56 1.57
CA LEU A 34 2.03 -2.88 1.65
C LEU A 34 2.83 -3.35 2.87
N LEU A 35 2.21 -3.43 4.05
CA LEU A 35 2.85 -3.96 5.25
C LEU A 35 3.22 -5.44 5.08
N VAL A 36 2.32 -6.24 4.51
CA VAL A 36 2.57 -7.67 4.24
C VAL A 36 3.69 -7.85 3.20
N ARG A 37 3.73 -7.01 2.15
CA ARG A 37 4.82 -7.02 1.16
C ARG A 37 6.16 -6.65 1.78
N GLN A 38 6.20 -5.65 2.66
CA GLN A 38 7.43 -5.29 3.39
C GLN A 38 7.90 -6.47 4.26
N ARG A 39 7.00 -7.10 5.01
CA ARG A 39 7.34 -8.28 5.81
C ARG A 39 7.79 -9.45 4.96
N ARG A 40 7.14 -9.71 3.82
CA ARG A 40 7.57 -10.76 2.87
C ARG A 40 9.00 -10.53 2.38
N LYS A 41 9.37 -9.29 2.03
CA LYS A 41 10.75 -8.97 1.64
C LYS A 41 11.75 -9.26 2.76
N ALA A 42 11.43 -8.90 4.01
CA ALA A 42 12.29 -9.18 5.16
C ALA A 42 12.44 -10.69 5.44
N VAL A 43 11.37 -11.48 5.28
CA VAL A 43 11.40 -12.93 5.46
C VAL A 43 12.24 -13.61 4.36
N ILE A 44 12.06 -13.21 3.10
CA ILE A 44 12.84 -13.76 1.97
C ILE A 44 14.34 -13.50 2.18
N GLN A 45 14.73 -12.28 2.57
CA GLN A 45 16.13 -11.95 2.84
C GLN A 45 16.75 -12.82 3.95
N ARG A 46 15.98 -13.14 4.99
CA ARG A 46 16.45 -14.02 6.09
C ARG A 46 16.62 -15.46 5.63
N VAL A 47 15.68 -15.99 4.85
CA VAL A 47 15.76 -17.36 4.32
C VAL A 47 16.96 -17.52 3.38
N SER A 48 17.19 -16.56 2.47
CA SER A 48 18.35 -16.59 1.57
C SER A 48 19.69 -16.64 2.32
N ARG A 49 19.79 -15.92 3.44
CA ARG A 49 21.01 -15.94 4.27
C ARG A 49 21.23 -17.29 4.95
N LEU A 50 20.16 -17.92 5.45
CA LEU A 50 20.25 -19.24 6.07
C LEU A 50 20.60 -20.34 5.07
N ILE A 51 20.08 -20.27 3.84
CA ILE A 51 20.43 -21.23 2.78
C ILE A 51 21.92 -21.16 2.46
N ARG A 52 22.51 -19.95 2.41
CA ARG A 52 23.94 -19.75 2.14
C ARG A 52 24.86 -20.27 3.24
N LEU A 53 24.46 -20.13 4.51
CA LEU A 53 25.23 -20.69 5.63
C LEU A 53 25.11 -22.22 5.69
N LYS A 54 23.95 -22.76 5.31
CA LYS A 54 23.72 -24.21 5.31
C LYS A 54 24.48 -24.92 4.18
N SER A 55 24.86 -24.22 3.11
CA SER A 55 25.74 -24.80 2.07
C SER A 55 27.20 -24.88 2.49
N GLU A 56 27.68 -23.99 3.36
CA GLU A 56 29.07 -24.04 3.88
C GLU A 56 29.22 -25.05 5.02
N GLN A 57 28.17 -25.31 5.79
CA GLN A 57 28.16 -26.34 6.85
C GLN A 57 28.03 -27.78 6.35
N LYS A 58 27.80 -28.01 5.05
CA LYS A 58 27.64 -29.35 4.46
C LYS A 58 28.86 -29.80 3.65
N SER A 59 30.00 -29.12 3.75
CA SER A 59 31.29 -29.57 3.21
C SER A 59 32.20 -30.03 4.34
#